data_AF-A0A7G8PNC2-F1
#
_entry.id   AF-A0A7G8PNC2-F1
#
_cell.length_a   1.000
_cell.length_b   1.000
_cell.length_c   1.000
_cell.angle_alpha   90.00
_cell.angle_beta   90.00
_cell.angle_gamma   90.00
#
_symmetry.space_group_name_H-M   'P 1'
#
loop_
_entity.id
_entity.type
_entity.pdbx_description
1 polymer ?
#
loop_
_entity_poly.entity_id
_entity_poly.type
_entity_poly.pdbx_seq_one_letter_code
_entity_poly.pdbx_strand_id
1 'polypeptide(L)' 'MKVAGGLHDDPQGEESIVDRGRLLGGGFGDATADQRASELLGEAYPGRRVVTVEARPIFARGGGIHCITQQQPRVPRSG' A
#
# COMPACT_ATOMS: atom_id res chain seq x y z
N MET A 1 -11.43 -8.68 5.55
CA MET A 1 -12.58 -7.88 5.08
C MET A 1 -12.03 -6.54 4.60
N LYS A 2 -12.11 -6.32 3.28
CA LYS A 2 -11.59 -5.17 2.53
C LYS A 2 -11.96 -3.84 3.19
N VAL A 3 -10.99 -2.96 3.42
CA VAL A 3 -11.26 -1.51 3.31
C VAL A 3 -10.84 -1.15 1.89
N ALA A 4 -11.75 -1.40 0.96
CA ALA A 4 -11.70 -0.81 -0.37
C ALA A 4 -12.25 0.61 -0.23
N GLY A 5 -11.37 1.56 0.05
CA GLY A 5 -11.66 2.98 -0.11
C GLY A 5 -11.50 3.36 -1.57
N GLY A 6 -12.47 2.97 -2.39
CA GLY A 6 -12.83 3.52 -3.71
C GLY A 6 -11.72 3.99 -4.65
N LEU A 7 -11.20 3.09 -5.49
CA LEU A 7 -10.96 3.31 -6.92
C LEU A 7 -10.83 1.92 -7.56
N HIS A 8 -11.79 1.60 -8.43
CA HIS A 8 -11.99 0.28 -9.01
C HIS A 8 -10.97 -0.05 -10.13
N ASP A 9 -10.05 0.87 -10.42
CA ASP A 9 -9.12 0.81 -11.56
C ASP A 9 -7.67 1.22 -11.19
N ASP A 10 -7.23 0.93 -9.96
CA ASP A 10 -5.82 1.03 -9.58
C ASP A 10 -5.14 -0.35 -9.73
N PRO A 11 -4.35 -0.58 -10.80
CA PRO A 11 -3.66 -1.86 -11.01
C PRO A 11 -2.59 -2.15 -9.94
N GLN A 12 -2.27 -1.21 -9.04
CA GLN A 12 -1.34 -1.36 -7.92
C GLN A 12 -2.05 -1.35 -6.55
N GLY A 13 -3.37 -1.11 -6.52
CA GLY A 13 -4.15 -0.99 -5.29
C GLY A 13 -4.20 -2.28 -4.47
N GLU A 14 -4.02 -3.44 -5.12
CA GLU A 14 -4.04 -4.75 -4.47
C GLU A 14 -2.75 -5.07 -3.70
N GLU A 15 -1.67 -4.32 -3.93
CA GLU A 15 -0.36 -4.56 -3.32
C GLU A 15 0.03 -3.53 -2.26
N SER A 16 -0.78 -2.48 -2.12
CA SER A 16 -0.53 -1.37 -1.21
C SER A 16 -1.39 -1.42 0.06
N ILE A 17 -0.88 -0.81 1.14
CA ILE A 17 -1.61 -0.71 2.42
C ILE A 17 -1.57 0.70 3.01
N VAL A 18 -2.63 1.08 3.73
CA VAL A 18 -2.73 2.39 4.39
C VAL A 18 -2.48 2.24 5.90
N ASP A 19 -1.47 2.94 6.43
CA ASP A 19 -1.18 3.03 7.88
C ASP A 19 -1.04 4.48 8.32
N ARG A 20 -1.95 4.96 9.18
CA ARG A 20 -1.82 6.23 9.92
C ARG A 20 -1.20 7.39 9.11
N GLY A 21 -1.76 7.67 7.93
CA GLY A 21 -1.27 8.75 7.06
C GLY A 21 -0.24 8.36 6.01
N ARG A 22 0.13 7.08 5.94
CA ARG A 22 1.08 6.53 4.97
C ARG A 22 0.36 5.55 4.06
N LEU A 23 0.86 5.47 2.83
CA LEU A 23 0.52 4.46 1.85
C LEU A 23 1.80 3.69 1.53
N LEU A 24 1.82 2.40 1.79
CA LEU A 24 2.98 1.55 1.55
C LEU A 24 2.77 0.79 0.24
N GLY A 25 3.67 0.96 -0.73
CA GLY A 25 3.69 0.21 -1.99
C GLY A 25 4.83 -0.82 -2.01
N GLY A 26 4.61 -1.96 -2.66
CA GLY A 26 5.65 -2.98 -2.87
C GLY A 26 6.55 -2.61 -4.04
N GLY A 27 7.86 -2.50 -3.80
CA GLY A 27 8.86 -2.25 -4.82
C GLY A 27 9.33 -3.53 -5.50
N PHE A 28 9.42 -3.50 -6.82
CA PHE A 28 9.87 -4.61 -7.65
C PHE A 28 11.37 -4.56 -7.96
N GLY A 29 12.06 -3.50 -7.51
CA GLY A 29 13.49 -3.30 -7.77
C GLY A 29 13.78 -2.70 -9.14
N ASP A 30 12.76 -2.18 -9.81
CA ASP A 30 12.88 -1.36 -11.02
C ASP A 30 12.66 0.10 -10.61
N ALA A 31 13.75 0.87 -10.56
CA ALA A 31 13.71 2.24 -10.09
C ALA A 31 12.75 3.14 -10.91
N THR A 32 12.60 2.89 -12.21
CA THR A 32 11.72 3.72 -13.06
C THR A 32 10.26 3.37 -12.79
N ALA A 33 9.95 2.08 -12.74
CA ALA A 33 8.59 1.61 -12.48
C ALA A 33 8.14 1.95 -11.04
N ASP A 34 9.02 1.72 -10.06
CA ASP A 34 8.75 1.99 -8.65
C ASP A 34 8.53 3.49 -8.39
N GLN A 35 9.28 4.36 -9.09
CA GLN A 35 9.08 5.81 -9.03
C GLN A 35 7.73 6.22 -9.65
N ARG A 36 7.42 5.70 -10.85
CA ARG A 36 6.14 5.98 -11.52
C ARG A 36 4.95 5.52 -10.70
N ALA A 37 5.03 4.35 -10.08
CA ALA A 37 3.99 3.85 -9.17
C ALA A 37 3.83 4.77 -7.96
N SER A 38 4.94 5.24 -7.39
CA SER A 38 4.91 6.16 -6.24
C SER A 38 4.24 7.49 -6.55
N GLU A 39 4.49 8.04 -7.74
CA GLU A 39 3.87 9.28 -8.22
C GLU A 39 2.36 9.13 -8.41
N LEU A 40 1.93 8.08 -9.13
CA LEU A 40 0.52 7.78 -9.35
C LEU A 40 -0.25 7.57 -8.03
N LEU A 41 0.34 6.84 -7.09
CA LEU A 41 -0.24 6.64 -5.76
C LEU A 41 -0.30 7.96 -4.96
N GLY A 42 0.67 8.86 -5.13
CA GLY A 42 0.68 10.17 -4.49
C GLY A 42 -0.46 11.07 -5.00
N GLU A 43 -0.71 11.03 -6.30
CA GLU A 43 -1.82 11.75 -6.95
C GLU A 43 -3.18 11.16 -6.54
N ALA A 44 -3.31 9.84 -6.51
CA ALA A 44 -4.55 9.14 -6.16
C ALA A 44 -4.93 9.29 -4.68
N TYR A 45 -3.95 9.38 -3.78
CA TYR A 45 -4.16 9.44 -2.33
C TYR A 45 -3.56 10.72 -1.73
N PRO A 46 -4.12 11.90 -2.05
CA PRO A 46 -3.60 13.17 -1.57
C PRO A 46 -3.63 13.23 -0.04
N GLY A 47 -2.60 13.84 0.55
CA GLY A 47 -2.44 13.92 2.02
C GLY A 47 -1.93 12.63 2.66
N ARG A 48 -1.54 11.62 1.87
CA ARG A 48 -0.80 10.45 2.35
C ARG A 48 0.65 10.49 1.89
N ARG A 49 1.56 10.03 2.76
CA ARG A 49 2.96 9.82 2.38
C ARG A 49 3.11 8.44 1.74
N VAL A 50 3.45 8.39 0.46
CA VAL A 50 3.79 7.14 -0.21
C VAL A 50 5.18 6.68 0.23
N VAL A 51 5.31 5.39 0.52
CA VAL A 51 6.57 4.73 0.91
C VAL A 51 6.69 3.43 0.15
N THR A 52 7.71 3.34 -0.70
CA THR A 52 8.06 2.11 -1.40
C THR A 52 8.91 1.22 -0.51
N VAL A 53 8.54 -0.05 -0.41
CA VAL A 53 9.23 -1.05 0.42
C VAL A 53 9.71 -2.19 -0.48
N GLU A 54 10.98 -2.58 -0.35
CA GLU A 54 11.53 -3.75 -1.05
C GLU A 54 10.71 -5.01 -0.73
N ALA A 55 9.93 -5.49 -1.70
CA ALA A 55 8.93 -6.54 -1.49
C ALA A 55 9.20 -7.82 -2.29
N ARG A 56 10.26 -7.84 -3.12
CA ARG A 56 10.67 -9.01 -3.93
C ARG A 56 10.69 -10.35 -3.17
N PRO A 57 11.19 -10.45 -1.93
CA PRO A 57 11.15 -11.71 -1.18
C PRO A 57 9.74 -12.21 -0.84
N ILE A 58 8.76 -11.30 -0.76
CA ILE A 58 7.35 -11.59 -0.50
C ILE A 58 6.70 -12.03 -1.82
N PHE A 59 6.95 -11.29 -2.90
CA PHE A 59 6.47 -11.62 -4.25
C PHE A 59 6.93 -13.02 -4.70
N ALA A 60 8.18 -13.37 -4.40
CA ALA A 60 8.73 -14.70 -4.69
C ALA A 60 8.00 -15.85 -3.97
N ARG A 61 7.18 -15.55 -2.95
CA ARG A 61 6.36 -16.50 -2.19
C ARG A 61 4.87 -16.45 -2.57
N GLY A 62 4.52 -15.73 -3.63
CA GLY A 62 3.17 -15.70 -4.21
C GLY A 62 2.20 -14.72 -3.56
N GLY A 63 2.70 -13.69 -2.86
CA GLY A 63 1.86 -12.63 -2.29
C GLY A 63 2.54 -11.27 -2.25
N GLY A 64 1.79 -10.24 -1.89
CA GLY A 64 2.27 -8.86 -1.71
C GLY A 64 2.20 -8.39 -0.26
N ILE A 65 2.56 -7.12 -0.01
CA ILE A 65 2.51 -6.51 1.34
C ILE A 65 1.09 -6.58 1.92
N HIS A 66 0.07 -6.40 1.07
CA HIS A 66 -1.34 -6.57 1.45
C HIS A 66 -1.65 -7.96 2.02
N CYS A 67 -1.06 -9.02 1.46
CA CYS A 67 -1.33 -10.40 1.83
C CYS A 67 -0.83 -10.75 3.25
N ILE A 68 0.17 -10.03 3.75
CA ILE A 68 0.87 -10.36 5.01
C ILE A 68 0.58 -9.38 6.15
N THR A 69 -0.33 -8.43 5.93
CA THR A 69 -0.68 -7.41 6.92
C THR A 69 -2.15 -7.49 7.31
N GLN A 70 -2.43 -7.15 8.56
CA GLN A 70 -3.80 -7.06 9.06
C GLN A 70 -3.94 -5.78 9.88
N GLN A 71 -4.76 -4.86 9.38
CA GLN A 71 -5.10 -3.64 10.11
C GLN A 71 -5.95 -3.97 11.36
N GLN A 72 -5.57 -3.38 12.49
CA GLN A 72 -6.37 -3.38 13.71
C GLN A 72 -6.89 -1.96 13.97
N PRO A 73 -8.22 -1.76 13.94
CA PRO A 73 -8.81 -0.48 14.29
C PRO A 73 -8.48 -0.10 15.73
N ARG A 74 -8.16 1.17 15.94
CA ARG A 74 -8.04 1.71 17.30
C ARG A 74 -9.43 1.80 17.91
N VAL A 75 -9.68 1.05 18.98
CA VAL A 75 -10.87 1.28 19.81
C VAL A 75 -10.66 2.57 20.62
N PRO A 76 -11.69 3.41 20.81
CA PRO A 76 -11.63 4.50 21.76
C PRO A 76 -11.28 3.95 23.14
N ARG A 77 -10.38 4.63 23.87
CA ARG A 77 -10.15 4.27 25.28
C ARG A 77 -11.39 4.68 26.05
N SER A 78 -12.00 3.74 26.78
CA SER A 78 -12.98 4.08 27.80
C SER A 78 -12.31 5.04 28.79
N GLY A 79 -12.90 6.21 28.98
CA GLY A 79 -12.54 7.12 30.07
C GLY A 79 -12.86 6.52 31.42
#